data_AF-A0A241VLJ4-F1
#
_entry.id   AF-A0A241VLJ4-F1
#
_cell.length_a   1.000
_cell.length_b   1.000
_cell.length_c   1.000
_cell.angle_alpha   90.00
_cell.angle_beta   90.00
_cell.angle_gamma   90.00
#
_symmetry.space_group_name_H-M   'P 1'
#
loop_
_entity.id
_entity.type
_entity.pdbx_description
1 polymer ?
#
loop_
_entity_poly.entity_id
_entity_poly.type
_entity_poly.pdbx_seq_one_letter_code
_entity_poly.pdbx_strand_id
1 'polypeptide(L)'
;MRYLDKIIQYCEQAKQTQPERIFVYSKAEPLDLCAHYIYVIEQVGGDIQQSYDDFAAFKARKTHACAKLNQPNTILYVGSSRTGVHKRLKQHLGFGPKGTYALHMNEWFQGEYQISLRQYPATIAPQVLQLLEDDLAQSLKPAFGKLGANHQ
;
A
#
# COMPACT_ATOMS: atom_id res chain seq x y z
N MET A 1 22.81 11.37 -20.62
CA MET A 1 21.81 10.27 -20.61
C MET A 1 20.43 10.88 -20.79
N ARG A 2 19.64 10.42 -21.77
CA ARG A 2 18.31 10.99 -22.05
C ARG A 2 17.31 10.51 -21.01
N TYR A 3 16.17 11.18 -20.94
CA TYR A 3 15.10 10.85 -19.99
C TYR A 3 14.57 9.41 -20.17
N LEU A 4 14.36 8.97 -21.41
CA LEU A 4 13.89 7.61 -21.69
C LEU A 4 14.91 6.54 -21.26
N ASP A 5 16.21 6.81 -21.44
CA ASP A 5 17.28 5.89 -21.02
C ASP A 5 17.24 5.69 -19.48
N LYS A 6 16.93 6.74 -18.70
CA LYS A 6 16.74 6.64 -17.24
C LYS A 6 15.55 5.76 -16.87
N ILE A 7 14.42 5.90 -17.57
CA ILE A 7 13.23 5.08 -17.31
C ILE A 7 13.54 3.60 -17.58
N ILE A 8 14.17 3.30 -18.71
CA ILE A 8 14.57 1.93 -19.06
C ILE A 8 15.47 1.36 -17.96
N GLN A 9 16.47 2.13 -17.50
CA GLN A 9 17.35 1.72 -16.42
C GLN A 9 16.59 1.42 -15.12
N TYR A 10 15.61 2.26 -14.74
CA TYR A 10 14.79 2.00 -13.55
C TYR A 10 13.93 0.74 -13.69
N CYS A 11 13.37 0.48 -14.87
CA CYS A 11 12.61 -0.73 -15.14
C CYS A 11 13.49 -1.99 -15.02
N GLU A 12 14.69 -1.97 -15.62
CA GLU A 12 15.62 -3.09 -15.52
C GLU A 12 16.12 -3.31 -14.09
N GLN A 13 16.38 -2.23 -13.35
CA GLN A 13 16.69 -2.32 -11.93
C GLN A 13 15.53 -2.89 -11.12
N ALA A 14 14.29 -2.46 -11.36
CA ALA A 14 13.11 -2.96 -10.65
C ALA A 14 12.93 -4.47 -10.86
N LYS A 15 13.07 -4.96 -12.10
CA LYS A 15 12.98 -6.40 -12.42
C LYS A 15 13.98 -7.25 -11.63
N GLN A 16 15.17 -6.72 -11.38
CA GLN A 16 16.25 -7.42 -10.68
C GLN A 16 16.19 -7.24 -9.16
N THR A 17 15.44 -6.24 -8.68
CA THR A 17 15.39 -5.91 -7.27
C THR A 17 14.44 -6.85 -6.53
N GLN A 18 14.96 -7.50 -5.49
CA GLN A 18 14.17 -8.28 -4.54
C GLN A 18 14.14 -7.58 -3.18
N PRO A 19 13.07 -7.74 -2.39
CA PRO A 19 13.06 -7.25 -1.02
C PRO A 19 14.11 -7.99 -0.17
N GLU A 20 14.75 -7.29 0.75
CA GLU A 20 15.69 -7.86 1.72
C GLU A 20 14.98 -8.83 2.66
N ARG A 21 13.72 -8.50 3.01
CA ARG A 21 12.87 -9.27 3.91
C ARG A 21 11.41 -9.16 3.48
N ILE A 22 10.67 -10.24 3.63
CA ILE A 22 9.21 -10.27 3.54
C ILE A 22 8.67 -10.88 4.83
N PHE A 23 7.78 -10.19 5.53
CA PHE A 23 7.24 -10.66 6.81
C PHE A 23 5.86 -10.08 7.09
N VAL A 24 5.12 -10.73 7.98
CA VAL A 24 3.83 -10.23 8.46
C VAL A 24 4.09 -9.21 9.57
N TYR A 25 3.59 -7.99 9.40
CA TYR A 25 3.74 -6.94 10.39
C TYR A 25 3.02 -7.34 11.69
N SER A 26 3.80 -7.43 12.75
CA SER A 26 3.32 -7.45 14.12
C SER A 26 3.86 -6.23 14.87
N LYS A 27 3.10 -5.69 15.83
CA LYS A 27 3.56 -4.54 16.63
C LYS A 27 4.84 -4.82 17.43
N ALA A 28 5.19 -6.09 17.62
CA ALA A 28 6.38 -6.53 18.34
C ALA A 28 7.63 -6.55 17.45
N GLU A 29 7.47 -6.53 16.12
CA GLU A 29 8.60 -6.65 15.20
C GLU A 29 9.29 -5.30 14.97
N PRO A 30 10.61 -5.18 15.24
CA PRO A 30 11.32 -3.92 15.02
C PRO A 30 11.40 -3.63 13.51
N LEU A 31 10.94 -2.43 13.13
CA LEU A 31 11.12 -1.93 11.77
C LEU A 31 12.34 -1.01 11.72
N ASP A 32 13.21 -1.24 10.73
CA ASP A 32 14.29 -0.33 10.39
C ASP A 32 13.70 1.01 9.91
N LEU A 33 14.03 2.09 10.63
CA LEU A 33 13.56 3.45 10.35
C LEU A 33 14.22 4.06 9.10
N CYS A 34 15.35 3.52 8.67
CA CYS A 34 16.08 3.96 7.49
C CYS A 34 15.64 3.21 6.22
N ALA A 35 15.01 2.04 6.36
CA ALA A 35 14.59 1.23 5.23
C ALA A 35 13.35 1.79 4.51
N HIS A 36 13.12 1.29 3.29
CA HIS A 36 11.94 1.56 2.50
C HIS A 36 11.05 0.33 2.49
N TYR A 37 9.73 0.53 2.50
CA TYR A 37 8.78 -0.57 2.60
C TYR A 37 7.70 -0.47 1.53
N ILE A 38 7.33 -1.62 0.96
CA ILE A 38 6.02 -1.81 0.34
C ILE A 38 5.20 -2.65 1.32
N TYR A 39 3.95 -2.24 1.55
CA TYR A 39 3.02 -2.92 2.44
C TYR A 39 1.77 -3.34 1.68
N VAL A 40 1.27 -4.53 2.03
CA VAL A 40 0.02 -5.08 1.51
C VAL A 40 -0.91 -5.33 2.68
N ILE A 41 -2.12 -4.77 2.59
CA ILE A 41 -3.20 -5.02 3.55
C ILE A 41 -4.18 -5.99 2.90
N GLU A 42 -4.38 -7.13 3.54
CA GLU A 42 -5.20 -8.23 3.06
C GLU A 42 -6.27 -8.55 4.09
N GLN A 43 -7.51 -8.71 3.65
CA GLN A 43 -8.59 -9.29 4.42
C GLN A 43 -8.36 -10.80 4.58
N VAL A 44 -8.53 -11.32 5.80
CA VAL A 44 -8.41 -12.74 6.11
C VAL A 44 -9.80 -13.32 6.33
N GLY A 45 -10.29 -14.09 5.36
CA GLY A 45 -11.65 -14.64 5.38
C GLY A 45 -12.74 -13.59 5.18
N GLY A 46 -13.98 -13.91 5.57
CA GLY A 46 -15.13 -13.02 5.43
C GLY A 46 -15.62 -12.82 3.98
N ASP A 47 -16.62 -11.96 3.82
CA ASP A 47 -17.22 -11.64 2.51
C ASP A 47 -16.51 -10.46 1.84
N ILE A 48 -15.91 -10.73 0.68
CA ILE A 48 -15.15 -9.77 -0.12
C ILE A 48 -16.07 -8.68 -0.69
N GLN A 49 -17.27 -9.06 -1.14
CA GLN A 49 -18.22 -8.13 -1.73
C GLN A 49 -18.77 -7.20 -0.65
N GLN A 50 -19.15 -7.75 0.49
CA GLN A 50 -19.62 -6.95 1.63
C GLN A 50 -18.55 -5.94 2.07
N SER A 51 -17.29 -6.36 2.19
CA SER A 51 -16.19 -5.47 2.59
C SER A 51 -15.96 -4.34 1.57
N TYR A 52 -16.11 -4.63 0.28
CA TYR A 52 -16.07 -3.61 -0.77
C TYR A 52 -17.22 -2.60 -0.63
N ASP A 53 -18.44 -3.08 -0.44
CA ASP A 53 -19.64 -2.26 -0.33
C ASP A 53 -19.63 -1.40 0.95
N ASP A 54 -19.13 -1.94 2.06
CA ASP A 54 -18.98 -1.21 3.32
C ASP A 54 -18.02 -0.02 3.18
N PHE A 55 -16.87 -0.21 2.52
CA PHE A 55 -15.95 0.90 2.26
C PHE A 55 -16.55 1.92 1.29
N ALA A 56 -17.27 1.47 0.25
CA ALA A 56 -17.95 2.36 -0.68
C ALA A 56 -19.01 3.22 0.05
N ALA A 57 -19.79 2.62 0.94
CA ALA A 57 -20.78 3.30 1.77
C ALA A 57 -20.11 4.30 2.74
N PHE A 58 -19.01 3.91 3.39
CA PHE A 58 -18.23 4.80 4.24
C PHE A 58 -17.68 6.00 3.47
N LYS A 59 -17.05 5.77 2.31
CA LYS A 59 -16.51 6.81 1.44
C LYS A 59 -17.59 7.80 0.97
N ALA A 60 -18.79 7.31 0.68
CA ALA A 60 -19.93 8.14 0.27
C ALA A 60 -20.36 9.16 1.34
N ARG A 61 -20.04 8.93 2.62
CA ARG A 61 -20.31 9.88 3.71
C ARG A 61 -19.46 11.15 3.63
N LYS A 62 -18.35 11.14 2.87
CA LYS A 62 -17.42 12.28 2.67
C LYS A 62 -16.88 12.90 3.97
N THR A 63 -16.82 12.11 5.05
CA THR A 63 -16.26 12.54 6.34
C THR A 63 -14.74 12.45 6.41
N HIS A 64 -14.12 11.65 5.52
CA HIS A 64 -12.69 11.38 5.47
C HIS A 64 -12.19 11.38 4.02
N ALA A 65 -10.94 11.76 3.82
CA ALA A 65 -10.24 11.53 2.56
C ALA A 65 -9.95 10.01 2.43
N CYS A 66 -10.63 9.35 1.50
CA CYS A 66 -10.60 7.90 1.36
C CYS A 66 -9.84 7.48 0.10
N ALA A 67 -9.13 6.36 0.17
CA ALA A 67 -8.51 5.70 -0.99
C ALA A 67 -9.51 5.53 -2.15
N LYS A 68 -9.01 5.44 -3.39
CA LYS A 68 -9.83 5.21 -4.59
C LYS A 68 -10.48 3.82 -4.53
N LEU A 69 -11.69 3.69 -5.08
CA LEU A 69 -12.37 2.40 -5.26
C LEU A 69 -11.88 1.74 -6.55
N ASN A 70 -11.61 0.43 -6.51
CA ASN A 70 -11.28 -0.38 -7.68
C ASN A 70 -12.35 -1.47 -7.90
N GLN A 71 -12.06 -2.72 -7.52
CA GLN A 71 -12.95 -3.88 -7.67
C GLN A 71 -12.85 -4.78 -6.43
N PRO A 72 -13.89 -5.51 -6.02
CA PRO A 72 -13.84 -6.41 -4.86
C PRO A 72 -12.67 -7.41 -4.95
N ASN A 73 -11.87 -7.51 -3.88
CA ASN A 73 -10.70 -8.40 -3.78
C ASN A 73 -10.34 -8.63 -2.29
N THR A 74 -9.72 -9.76 -1.96
CA THR A 74 -9.15 -10.00 -0.62
C THR A 74 -8.02 -9.04 -0.30
N ILE A 75 -7.24 -8.64 -1.31
CA ILE A 75 -6.21 -7.61 -1.14
C ILE A 75 -6.92 -6.26 -1.08
N LEU A 76 -6.90 -5.61 0.08
CA LEU A 76 -7.58 -4.33 0.29
C LEU A 76 -6.76 -3.17 -0.26
N TYR A 77 -5.43 -3.18 -0.04
CA TYR A 77 -4.58 -2.06 -0.40
C TYR A 77 -3.11 -2.47 -0.56
N VAL A 78 -2.42 -1.83 -1.50
CA VAL A 78 -0.97 -1.87 -1.68
C VAL A 78 -0.45 -0.45 -1.63
N GLY A 79 0.65 -0.21 -0.91
CA GLY A 79 1.31 1.09 -0.91
C GLY A 79 2.76 1.02 -0.47
N SER A 80 3.53 2.08 -0.70
CA SER A 80 4.90 2.20 -0.21
C SER A 80 5.10 3.30 0.84
N SER A 81 6.24 3.23 1.54
CA SER A 81 6.70 4.27 2.46
C SER A 81 8.23 4.30 2.51
N ARG A 82 8.78 5.52 2.47
CA ARG A 82 10.23 5.77 2.53
C ARG A 82 10.72 6.31 3.87
N THR A 83 9.83 6.90 4.66
CA THR A 83 10.20 7.71 5.84
C THR A 83 9.37 7.41 7.07
N GLY A 84 8.50 6.40 7.04
CA GLY A 84 7.70 6.05 8.21
C GLY A 84 6.50 5.18 7.89
N VAL A 85 6.74 3.89 7.63
CA VAL A 85 5.68 2.91 7.35
C VAL A 85 4.68 2.81 8.51
N HIS A 86 5.14 2.89 9.77
CA HIS A 86 4.27 2.95 10.94
C HIS A 86 3.20 4.04 10.88
N LYS A 87 3.59 5.25 10.44
CA LYS A 87 2.66 6.38 10.32
C LYS A 87 1.63 6.12 9.22
N ARG A 88 2.06 5.56 8.09
CA ARG A 88 1.18 5.16 6.99
C ARG A 88 0.20 4.08 7.42
N LEU A 89 0.68 3.02 8.07
CA LEU A 89 -0.18 1.94 8.59
C LEU A 89 -1.19 2.49 9.59
N LYS A 90 -0.78 3.33 10.55
CA LYS A 90 -1.72 4.00 11.48
C LYS A 90 -2.83 4.77 10.77
N GLN A 91 -2.52 5.47 9.68
CA GLN A 91 -3.52 6.18 8.87
C GLN A 91 -4.51 5.21 8.21
N HIS A 92 -4.02 4.11 7.62
CA HIS A 92 -4.90 3.08 7.04
C HIS A 92 -5.78 2.40 8.10
N LEU A 93 -5.25 2.17 9.28
CA LEU A 93 -5.99 1.63 10.43
C LEU A 93 -6.92 2.66 11.09
N GLY A 94 -6.91 3.92 10.63
CA GLY A 94 -7.81 5.00 11.08
C GLY A 94 -7.38 5.75 12.35
N PHE A 95 -6.13 5.59 12.78
CA PHE A 95 -5.51 6.38 13.84
C PHE A 95 -4.77 7.62 13.32
N GLY A 96 -5.14 8.09 12.12
CA GLY A 96 -4.53 9.24 11.46
C GLY A 96 -5.50 10.41 11.24
N PRO A 97 -5.04 11.53 10.67
CA PRO A 97 -5.90 12.67 10.37
C PRO A 97 -6.93 12.33 9.29
N LYS A 98 -8.17 12.83 9.46
CA LYS A 98 -9.28 12.59 8.52
C LYS A 98 -9.00 13.07 7.08
N GLY A 99 -8.17 14.09 6.93
CA GLY A 99 -7.79 14.64 5.61
C GLY A 99 -6.72 13.84 4.85
N THR A 100 -6.19 12.75 5.43
CA THR A 100 -5.21 11.92 4.73
C THR A 100 -5.89 10.81 3.96
N TYR A 101 -5.61 10.69 2.66
CA TYR A 101 -6.06 9.58 1.82
C TYR A 101 -5.55 8.24 2.36
N ALA A 102 -6.47 7.45 2.92
CA ALA A 102 -6.21 6.14 3.51
C ALA A 102 -7.49 5.27 3.50
N LEU A 103 -7.43 4.10 4.13
CA LEU A 103 -8.59 3.21 4.29
C LEU A 103 -9.46 3.57 5.49
N HIS A 104 -8.88 4.09 6.59
CA HIS A 104 -9.59 4.35 7.86
C HIS A 104 -10.40 3.14 8.37
N MET A 105 -9.77 1.96 8.41
CA MET A 105 -10.43 0.66 8.62
C MET A 105 -11.24 0.56 9.92
N ASN A 106 -10.83 1.22 11.00
CA ASN A 106 -11.58 1.23 12.27
C ASN A 106 -13.00 1.85 12.16
N GLU A 107 -13.29 2.61 11.11
CA GLU A 107 -14.59 3.27 10.91
C GLU A 107 -15.64 2.38 10.21
N TRP A 108 -15.21 1.31 9.54
CA TRP A 108 -16.08 0.54 8.66
C TRP A 108 -15.77 -0.96 8.58
N PHE A 109 -14.50 -1.38 8.69
CA PHE A 109 -14.11 -2.77 8.53
C PHE A 109 -14.22 -3.52 9.87
N GLN A 110 -14.99 -4.61 9.88
CA GLN A 110 -15.21 -5.45 11.07
C GLN A 110 -14.58 -6.85 10.94
N GLY A 111 -13.90 -7.13 9.83
CA GLY A 111 -13.26 -8.42 9.57
C GLY A 111 -11.84 -8.51 10.14
N GLU A 112 -11.25 -9.69 9.97
CA GLU A 112 -9.83 -9.92 10.24
C GLU A 112 -8.98 -9.47 9.05
N TYR A 113 -7.77 -8.97 9.31
CA TYR A 113 -6.83 -8.57 8.28
C TYR A 113 -5.40 -8.89 8.67
N GLN A 114 -4.55 -9.02 7.65
CA GLN A 114 -3.12 -9.18 7.76
C GLN A 114 -2.42 -8.05 7.01
N ILE A 115 -1.28 -7.61 7.54
CA ILE A 115 -0.40 -6.66 6.85
C ILE A 115 0.92 -7.37 6.58
N SER A 116 1.33 -7.49 5.32
CA SER A 116 2.68 -7.95 4.96
C SER A 116 3.55 -6.78 4.54
N LEU A 117 4.82 -6.82 4.94
CA LEU A 117 5.83 -5.83 4.62
C LEU A 117 6.91 -6.46 3.76
N ARG A 118 7.33 -5.73 2.74
CA ARG A 118 8.50 -6.00 1.89
C ARG A 118 9.51 -4.90 2.14
N GLN A 119 10.63 -5.23 2.76
CA GLN A 119 11.69 -4.29 3.11
C GLN A 119 12.68 -4.15 1.96
N TYR A 120 13.08 -2.92 1.67
CA TYR A 120 14.06 -2.54 0.65
C TYR A 120 15.11 -1.61 1.25
N PRO A 121 16.35 -1.62 0.72
CA PRO A 121 17.42 -0.77 1.22
C PRO A 121 17.08 0.70 1.06
N ALA A 122 17.54 1.53 2.00
CA ALA A 122 17.38 2.99 1.98
C ALA A 122 17.95 3.66 0.71
N THR A 123 18.88 2.97 0.03
CA THR A 123 19.58 3.43 -1.17
C THR A 123 18.78 3.20 -2.45
N ILE A 124 17.65 2.47 -2.40
CA ILE A 124 16.84 2.22 -3.59
C ILE A 124 16.28 3.52 -4.16
N ALA A 125 16.37 3.68 -5.47
CA ALA A 125 15.84 4.86 -6.14
C ALA A 125 14.31 4.96 -5.94
N PRO A 126 13.75 6.16 -5.70
CA PRO A 126 12.31 6.32 -5.47
C PRO A 126 11.45 5.81 -6.63
N GLN A 127 11.92 5.99 -7.86
CA GLN A 127 11.27 5.53 -9.07
C GLN A 127 11.22 4.00 -9.14
N VAL A 128 12.28 3.32 -8.68
CA VAL A 128 12.33 1.86 -8.63
C VAL A 128 11.36 1.33 -7.58
N LEU A 129 11.30 1.95 -6.39
CA LEU A 129 10.33 1.59 -5.36
C LEU A 129 8.88 1.77 -5.86
N GLN A 130 8.59 2.87 -6.57
CA GLN A 130 7.27 3.09 -7.17
C GLN A 130 6.94 2.04 -8.24
N LEU A 131 7.90 1.68 -9.10
CA LEU A 131 7.69 0.62 -10.10
C LEU A 131 7.40 -0.74 -9.44
N LEU A 132 8.11 -1.07 -8.34
CA LEU A 132 7.85 -2.28 -7.57
C LEU A 132 6.47 -2.25 -6.89
N GLU A 133 6.03 -1.09 -6.38
CA GLU A 133 4.68 -0.91 -5.83
C GLU A 133 3.62 -1.08 -6.91
N ASP A 134 3.81 -0.44 -8.08
CA ASP A 134 2.89 -0.47 -9.21
C ASP A 134 2.75 -1.89 -9.78
N ASP A 135 3.87 -2.61 -9.96
CA ASP A 135 3.89 -4.00 -10.44
C ASP A 135 3.17 -4.94 -9.46
N LEU A 136 3.42 -4.77 -8.15
CA LEU A 136 2.75 -5.55 -7.12
C LEU A 136 1.25 -5.24 -7.07
N ALA A 137 0.86 -3.97 -7.15
CA ALA A 137 -0.55 -3.56 -7.18
C ALA A 137 -1.25 -4.07 -8.44
N GLN A 138 -0.59 -4.07 -9.60
CA GLN A 138 -1.15 -4.59 -10.84
C GLN A 138 -1.34 -6.11 -10.80
N SER A 139 -0.41 -6.81 -10.14
CA SER A 139 -0.49 -8.27 -9.95
C SER A 139 -1.58 -8.67 -8.95
N LEU A 140 -1.67 -7.95 -7.83
CA LEU A 140 -2.60 -8.26 -6.73
C LEU A 140 -4.00 -7.68 -6.91
N LYS A 141 -4.14 -6.63 -7.73
CA LYS A 141 -5.40 -5.93 -8.04
C LYS A 141 -6.17 -5.52 -6.78
N PRO A 142 -5.58 -4.66 -5.92
CA PRO A 142 -6.18 -4.32 -4.64
C PRO A 142 -7.55 -3.66 -4.81
N ALA A 143 -8.44 -3.94 -3.86
CA ALA A 143 -9.80 -3.43 -3.85
C ALA A 143 -9.86 -1.91 -3.79
N PHE A 144 -8.87 -1.31 -3.14
CA PHE A 144 -8.78 0.12 -2.96
C PHE A 144 -7.36 0.63 -3.20
N GLY A 145 -7.26 1.92 -3.48
CA GLY A 145 -6.00 2.61 -3.72
C GLY A 145 -5.82 3.04 -5.16
N LYS A 146 -4.77 3.83 -5.39
CA LYS A 146 -4.45 4.31 -6.72
C LYS A 146 -3.76 3.20 -7.50
N LEU A 147 -4.20 2.96 -8.72
CA LEU A 147 -3.52 2.08 -9.67
C LEU A 147 -2.65 2.94 -10.59
N GLY A 148 -1.35 2.68 -10.62
CA GLY A 148 -0.37 3.36 -11.46
C GLY A 148 0.24 4.63 -10.86
N ALA A 149 1.24 5.16 -11.57
CA ALA A 149 2.19 6.14 -11.06
C ALA A 149 1.58 7.39 -10.42
N ASN A 150 2.25 7.85 -9.35
CA ASN A 150 2.11 9.18 -8.78
C ASN A 150 2.65 10.25 -9.74
N HIS A 151 1.84 10.70 -10.70
CA HIS A 151 2.07 11.98 -11.35
C HIS A 151 1.95 13.09 -10.28
N GLN A 152 3.11 13.57 -9.81
CA GLN A 152 3.25 14.88 -9.16
C GLN A 152 3.72 15.88 -10.19
#